data_AF-A0A949M283-F1
#
_entry.id   AF-A0A949M283-F1
#
_cell.length_a   1.000
_cell.length_b   1.000
_cell.length_c   1.000
_cell.angle_alpha   90.00
_cell.angle_beta   90.00
_cell.angle_gamma   90.00
#
_symmetry.space_group_name_H-M   'P 1'
#
loop_
_entity.id
_entity.type
_entity.pdbx_description
1 polymer ?
#
loop_
_entity_poly.entity_id
_entity_poly.type
_entity_poly.pdbx_seq_one_letter_code
_entity_poly.pdbx_strand_id
1 'polypeptide(L)'
;MPELTWTGPDDAVALITMDAGENRFDLDVVERWHALLDEVAATEGPLALVTTGTGKFYSNGLDLDWMSAHPGQSREFLRSLQRLWGRVLGLDCLTVAAVNGHAFGAGALLTSAHDRIVMRADRGYWCMPELDLGLPVAEAMLHLLLARLPRTTIARAINTGHRFTGPEA
;
A
#
# COMPACT_ATOMS: atom_id res chain seq x y z
N MET A 1 10.04 1.66 10.32
CA MET A 1 9.88 2.65 9.23
C MET A 1 10.18 1.95 7.91
N PRO A 2 9.67 2.42 6.76
CA PRO A 2 10.08 1.88 5.47
C PRO A 2 11.53 2.26 5.13
N GLU A 3 12.26 1.31 4.56
CA GLU A 3 13.67 1.45 4.20
C GLU A 3 13.89 1.01 2.75
N LEU A 4 14.74 1.76 2.03
CA LEU A 4 15.11 1.48 0.65
C LEU A 4 16.48 0.81 0.61
N THR A 5 16.56 -0.26 -0.17
CA THR A 5 17.79 -0.97 -0.54
C THR A 5 17.79 -1.22 -2.04
N TRP A 6 18.94 -1.54 -2.61
CA TRP A 6 19.08 -1.88 -4.02
C TRP A 6 19.52 -3.34 -4.16
N THR A 7 18.98 -4.03 -5.17
CA THR A 7 19.24 -5.45 -5.41
C THR A 7 19.13 -5.82 -6.89
N GLY A 8 19.44 -7.07 -7.21
CA GLY A 8 19.46 -7.60 -8.59
C GLY A 8 20.77 -7.33 -9.33
N PRO A 9 20.87 -7.74 -10.61
CA PRO A 9 22.02 -7.43 -11.45
C PRO A 9 22.16 -5.91 -11.60
N ASP A 10 23.37 -5.40 -11.41
CA ASP A 10 23.71 -3.97 -11.53
C ASP A 10 22.81 -3.05 -10.68
N ASP A 11 22.30 -3.53 -9.54
CA ASP A 11 21.43 -2.77 -8.63
C ASP A 11 20.15 -2.23 -9.30
N ALA A 12 19.65 -2.93 -10.32
CA ALA A 12 18.49 -2.53 -11.14
C ALA A 12 17.13 -2.55 -10.39
N VAL A 13 17.05 -3.05 -9.16
CA VAL A 13 15.80 -3.17 -8.41
C VAL A 13 15.88 -2.41 -7.09
N ALA A 14 15.06 -1.36 -6.97
CA ALA A 14 14.77 -0.71 -5.71
C ALA A 14 13.84 -1.60 -4.88
N LEU A 15 14.23 -1.92 -3.64
CA LEU A 15 13.42 -2.67 -2.69
C LEU A 15 13.09 -1.80 -1.49
N ILE A 16 11.81 -1.43 -1.34
CA ILE A 16 11.30 -0.79 -0.13
C ILE A 16 10.71 -1.86 0.80
N THR A 17 11.31 -2.01 1.99
CA THR A 17 10.84 -2.93 3.02
C THR A 17 10.23 -2.17 4.19
N MET A 18 9.00 -2.53 4.57
CA MET A 18 8.32 -2.02 5.76
C MET A 18 8.55 -2.98 6.93
N ASP A 19 9.28 -2.52 7.96
CA ASP A 19 9.55 -3.28 9.18
C ASP A 19 9.16 -2.47 10.44
N ALA A 20 7.86 -2.40 10.71
CA ALA A 20 7.28 -1.68 11.85
C ALA A 20 6.06 -2.43 12.42
N GLY A 21 6.22 -3.73 12.67
CA GLY A 21 5.17 -4.58 13.25
C GLY A 21 3.99 -4.81 12.30
N GLU A 22 2.96 -3.97 12.41
CA GLU A 22 1.78 -4.02 11.52
C GLU A 22 1.90 -3.12 10.29
N ASN A 23 2.98 -2.32 10.19
CA ASN A 23 3.23 -1.41 9.08
C ASN A 23 2.04 -0.48 8.80
N ARG A 24 1.49 0.11 9.87
CA ARG A 24 0.40 1.08 9.77
C ARG A 24 0.92 2.43 9.26
N PHE A 25 0.03 3.20 8.64
CA PHE A 25 0.30 4.54 8.16
C PHE A 25 -0.10 5.58 9.22
N ASP A 26 0.89 6.35 9.64
CA ASP A 26 0.75 7.68 10.22
C ASP A 26 1.41 8.71 9.28
N LEU A 27 1.44 9.98 9.69
CA LEU A 27 2.04 11.03 8.87
C LEU A 27 3.54 10.82 8.63
N ASP A 28 4.30 10.43 9.66
CA ASP A 28 5.76 10.27 9.57
C ASP A 28 6.13 9.12 8.62
N VAL A 29 5.39 8.01 8.69
CA VAL A 29 5.56 6.86 7.78
C VAL A 29 5.27 7.28 6.34
N VAL A 30 4.21 8.07 6.09
CA VAL A 30 3.87 8.52 4.73
C VAL A 30 4.90 9.51 4.19
N GLU A 31 5.42 10.43 5.00
CA GLU A 31 6.49 11.33 4.57
C GLU A 31 7.79 10.58 4.30
N ARG A 32 8.10 9.53 5.07
CA ARG A 32 9.24 8.64 4.74
C ARG A 32 9.04 7.97 3.38
N TRP A 33 7.84 7.46 3.09
CA TRP A 33 7.53 6.91 1.77
C TRP A 33 7.75 7.92 0.64
N HIS A 34 7.35 9.17 0.84
CA HIS A 34 7.58 10.22 -0.15
C HIS A 34 9.06 10.44 -0.43
N ALA A 35 9.88 10.56 0.61
CA ALA A 35 11.32 10.70 0.47
C ALA A 35 11.94 9.51 -0.28
N LEU A 36 11.53 8.28 0.03
CA LEU A 36 12.02 7.09 -0.68
C LEU A 36 11.63 7.08 -2.16
N LEU A 37 10.41 7.50 -2.49
CA LEU A 37 9.99 7.63 -3.89
C LEU A 37 10.74 8.75 -4.62
N ASP A 38 11.16 9.81 -3.92
CA ASP A 38 12.02 10.84 -4.50
C ASP A 38 13.42 10.28 -4.81
N GLU A 39 13.98 9.46 -3.93
CA GLU A 39 15.26 8.75 -4.17
C GLU A 39 15.17 7.81 -5.39
N VAL A 40 14.08 7.03 -5.49
CA VAL A 40 13.85 6.13 -6.64
C VAL A 40 13.69 6.90 -7.94
N ALA A 41 12.88 7.97 -7.94
CA ALA A 41 12.61 8.77 -9.14
C ALA A 41 13.83 9.56 -9.63
N ALA A 42 14.79 9.86 -8.75
CA ALA A 42 16.03 10.56 -9.09
C ALA A 42 17.14 9.62 -9.63
N THR A 43 16.94 8.31 -9.58
CA THR A 43 17.93 7.32 -10.04
C THR A 43 17.81 7.10 -11.55
N GLU A 44 18.94 7.00 -12.25
CA GLU A 44 18.97 6.64 -13.68
C GLU A 44 19.30 5.14 -13.84
N GLY A 45 18.60 4.41 -14.71
CA GLY A 45 18.90 3.00 -15.00
C GLY A 45 17.65 2.15 -15.31
N PRO A 46 17.81 0.84 -15.60
CA PRO A 46 16.67 -0.07 -15.67
C PRO A 46 16.12 -0.22 -14.24
N LEU A 47 14.94 0.33 -14.00
CA LEU A 47 14.39 0.46 -12.66
C LEU A 47 13.11 -0.38 -12.55
N ALA A 48 13.10 -1.23 -11.54
CA ALA A 48 11.86 -1.72 -10.96
C ALA A 48 11.83 -1.35 -9.49
N LEU A 49 10.66 -0.96 -9.00
CA LEU A 49 10.40 -0.81 -7.57
C LEU A 49 9.64 -2.03 -7.08
N VAL A 50 10.20 -2.73 -6.10
CA VAL A 50 9.51 -3.76 -5.33
C VAL A 50 9.23 -3.23 -3.93
N THR A 51 8.01 -3.43 -3.46
CA THR A 51 7.63 -3.10 -2.08
C THR A 51 7.22 -4.36 -1.35
N THR A 52 7.60 -4.48 -0.08
CA THR A 52 7.21 -5.61 0.77
C THR A 52 7.18 -5.22 2.24
N GLY A 53 6.56 -6.04 3.09
CA GLY A 53 6.64 -5.94 4.54
C GLY A 53 7.42 -7.09 5.16
N THR A 54 7.66 -7.00 6.46
CA THR A 54 8.23 -8.09 7.28
C THR A 54 7.13 -8.80 8.09
N GLY A 55 7.46 -9.96 8.66
CA GLY A 55 6.55 -10.66 9.58
C GLY A 55 5.23 -11.09 8.93
N LYS A 56 4.11 -10.69 9.56
CA LYS A 56 2.74 -11.11 9.19
C LYS A 56 2.01 -10.11 8.29
N PHE A 57 2.52 -8.89 8.15
CA PHE A 57 1.83 -7.81 7.47
C PHE A 57 2.67 -7.31 6.29
N TYR A 58 2.01 -7.12 5.16
CA TYR A 58 2.49 -6.12 4.21
C TYR A 58 2.20 -4.74 4.82
N SER A 59 0.92 -4.46 5.09
CA SER A 59 0.46 -3.29 5.86
C SER A 59 -0.96 -3.50 6.38
N ASN A 60 -1.20 -3.13 7.63
CA ASN A 60 -2.54 -3.14 8.24
C ASN A 60 -3.31 -1.81 8.04
N GLY A 61 -2.85 -0.95 7.13
CA GLY A 61 -3.58 0.26 6.76
C GLY A 61 -3.38 1.42 7.73
N LEU A 62 -4.44 2.15 8.04
CA LEU A 62 -4.36 3.39 8.82
C LEU A 62 -4.01 3.11 10.29
N ASP A 63 -3.19 3.97 10.89
CA ASP A 63 -3.07 4.02 12.34
C ASP A 63 -4.21 4.84 12.95
N LEU A 64 -5.30 4.16 13.30
CA LEU A 64 -6.50 4.80 13.87
C LEU A 64 -6.25 5.38 15.28
N ASP A 65 -5.31 4.81 16.03
CA ASP A 65 -4.93 5.31 17.36
C ASP A 65 -4.17 6.63 17.20
N TRP A 66 -3.22 6.69 16.27
CA TRP A 66 -2.51 7.91 15.92
C TRP A 66 -3.47 9.00 15.40
N MET A 67 -4.40 8.66 14.51
CA MET A 67 -5.37 9.62 13.97
C MET A 67 -6.25 10.20 15.09
N SER A 68 -6.69 9.36 16.03
CA SER A 68 -7.50 9.78 17.18
C SER A 68 -6.73 10.71 18.11
N ALA A 69 -5.42 10.48 18.28
CA ALA A 69 -4.54 11.35 19.05
C ALA A 69 -4.19 12.67 18.33
N HIS A 70 -4.28 12.71 16.99
CA HIS A 70 -3.89 13.87 16.16
C HIS A 70 -5.03 14.36 15.24
N PRO A 71 -6.19 14.75 15.79
CA PRO A 71 -7.36 15.13 14.98
C PRO A 71 -7.11 16.34 14.08
N GLY A 72 -6.23 17.27 14.49
CA GLY A 72 -5.83 18.44 13.70
C GLY A 72 -5.00 18.11 12.45
N GLN A 73 -4.35 16.95 12.42
CA GLN A 73 -3.46 16.53 11.31
C GLN A 73 -4.12 15.50 10.38
N SER A 74 -5.25 14.91 10.78
CA SER A 74 -5.91 13.83 10.03
C SER A 74 -6.21 14.20 8.57
N ARG A 75 -6.61 15.44 8.28
CA ARG A 75 -6.88 15.90 6.91
C ARG A 75 -5.61 15.95 6.05
N GLU A 76 -4.52 16.45 6.61
CA GLU A 76 -3.24 16.54 5.93
C GLU A 76 -2.66 15.14 5.67
N PHE A 77 -2.68 14.30 6.70
CA PHE A 77 -2.29 12.90 6.60
C PHE A 77 -3.03 12.15 5.49
N LEU A 78 -4.37 12.21 5.46
CA LEU A 78 -5.16 11.53 4.42
C LEU A 78 -4.85 12.07 3.01
N ARG A 79 -4.59 13.38 2.88
CA ARG A 79 -4.18 13.98 1.60
C ARG A 79 -2.78 13.49 1.19
N SER A 80 -1.85 13.41 2.12
CA SER A 80 -0.49 12.90 1.89
C SER A 80 -0.53 11.42 1.46
N LEU A 81 -1.34 10.61 2.15
CA LEU A 81 -1.53 9.20 1.81
C LEU A 81 -2.17 8.99 0.42
N GLN A 82 -3.16 9.80 0.05
CA GLN A 82 -3.72 9.74 -1.31
C GLN A 82 -2.69 10.14 -2.37
N ARG A 83 -1.85 11.15 -2.08
CA ARG A 83 -0.73 11.53 -2.95
C ARG A 83 0.28 10.39 -3.06
N LEU A 84 0.54 9.64 -1.99
CA LEU A 84 1.42 8.47 -2.03
C LEU A 84 0.92 7.43 -3.04
N TRP A 85 -0.37 7.06 -2.99
CA TRP A 85 -0.92 6.12 -3.98
C TRP A 85 -0.80 6.66 -5.41
N GLY A 86 -1.09 7.94 -5.63
CA GLY A 86 -0.94 8.57 -6.94
C GLY A 86 0.51 8.58 -7.44
N ARG A 87 1.49 8.80 -6.55
CA ARG A 87 2.92 8.76 -6.90
C ARG A 87 3.37 7.36 -7.29
N VAL A 88 2.91 6.32 -6.59
CA VAL A 88 3.22 4.92 -6.97
C VAL A 88 2.58 4.59 -8.31
N LEU A 89 1.31 4.95 -8.50
CA LEU A 89 0.57 4.69 -9.74
C LEU A 89 1.19 5.36 -10.98
N GLY A 90 1.81 6.52 -10.81
CA GLY A 90 2.44 7.30 -11.88
C GLY A 90 3.96 7.27 -11.87
N LEU A 91 4.60 6.35 -11.15
CA LEU A 91 6.04 6.26 -11.09
C LEU A 91 6.59 5.80 -12.44
N ASP A 92 7.68 6.41 -12.92
CA ASP A 92 8.27 6.11 -14.24
C ASP A 92 9.16 4.85 -14.21
N CYS A 93 8.68 3.79 -13.56
CA CYS A 93 9.34 2.50 -13.50
C CYS A 93 8.32 1.39 -13.19
N LEU A 94 8.67 0.12 -13.45
CA LEU A 94 7.77 -0.99 -13.14
C LEU A 94 7.65 -1.16 -11.62
N THR A 95 6.42 -1.13 -11.10
CA THR A 95 6.15 -1.27 -9.66
C THR A 95 5.52 -2.63 -9.32
N VAL A 96 6.04 -3.30 -8.29
CA VAL A 96 5.54 -4.60 -7.83
C VAL A 96 5.31 -4.58 -6.32
N ALA A 97 4.08 -4.86 -5.90
CA ALA A 97 3.77 -5.15 -4.50
C ALA A 97 3.97 -6.64 -4.22
N ALA A 98 5.05 -6.99 -3.52
CA ALA A 98 5.31 -8.33 -3.01
C ALA A 98 4.64 -8.50 -1.63
N VAL A 99 3.39 -8.95 -1.63
CA VAL A 99 2.53 -9.06 -0.45
C VAL A 99 2.88 -10.31 0.35
N ASN A 100 3.74 -10.11 1.35
CA ASN A 100 4.27 -11.15 2.25
C ASN A 100 3.26 -11.66 3.30
N GLY A 101 2.13 -10.97 3.47
CA GLY A 101 1.19 -11.17 4.57
C GLY A 101 -0.11 -10.37 4.37
N HIS A 102 -0.70 -9.88 5.46
CA HIS A 102 -1.94 -9.10 5.38
C HIS A 102 -1.72 -7.72 4.72
N ALA A 103 -2.59 -7.36 3.77
CA ALA A 103 -2.69 -6.03 3.16
C ALA A 103 -4.14 -5.53 3.34
N PHE A 104 -4.35 -4.62 4.29
CA PHE A 104 -5.70 -4.20 4.73
C PHE A 104 -5.90 -2.70 4.52
N GLY A 105 -7.11 -2.31 4.07
CA GLY A 105 -7.53 -0.91 3.93
C GLY A 105 -6.53 -0.08 3.13
N ALA A 106 -5.93 0.95 3.75
CA ALA A 106 -4.89 1.74 3.10
C ALA A 106 -3.66 0.93 2.61
N GLY A 107 -3.33 -0.18 3.27
CA GLY A 107 -2.29 -1.11 2.83
C GLY A 107 -2.70 -1.87 1.57
N ALA A 108 -3.96 -2.31 1.51
CA ALA A 108 -4.56 -2.94 0.33
C ALA A 108 -4.62 -1.98 -0.87
N LEU A 109 -4.91 -0.70 -0.61
CA LEU A 109 -4.90 0.35 -1.63
C LEU A 109 -3.49 0.64 -2.14
N LEU A 110 -2.49 0.66 -1.24
CA LEU A 110 -1.10 0.80 -1.66
C LEU A 110 -0.70 -0.34 -2.61
N THR A 111 -1.08 -1.59 -2.35
CA THR A 111 -0.80 -2.69 -3.29
C THR A 111 -1.51 -2.47 -4.62
N SER A 112 -2.77 -2.02 -4.62
CA SER A 112 -3.52 -1.73 -5.85
C SER A 112 -2.92 -0.61 -6.70
N ALA A 113 -2.19 0.32 -6.09
CA ALA A 113 -1.47 1.37 -6.82
C ALA A 113 -0.28 0.84 -7.64
N HIS A 114 0.27 -0.34 -7.33
CA HIS A 114 1.37 -0.92 -8.08
C HIS A 114 0.90 -1.55 -9.39
N ASP A 115 1.79 -1.66 -10.38
CA ASP A 115 1.52 -2.30 -11.68
C ASP A 115 1.19 -3.78 -11.54
N ARG A 116 1.92 -4.46 -10.64
CA ARG A 116 1.75 -5.89 -10.35
C ARG A 116 1.64 -6.12 -8.85
N ILE A 117 0.82 -7.10 -8.50
CA ILE A 117 0.67 -7.60 -7.13
C ILE A 117 1.04 -9.08 -7.17
N VAL A 118 1.92 -9.49 -6.26
CA VAL A 118 2.27 -10.90 -6.05
C VAL A 118 2.04 -11.19 -4.58
N MET A 119 1.04 -12.00 -4.29
CA MET A 119 0.67 -12.35 -2.93
C MET A 119 1.03 -13.79 -2.59
N ARG A 120 1.49 -14.02 -1.36
CA ARG A 120 1.73 -15.38 -0.86
C ARG A 120 0.44 -16.19 -0.85
N ALA A 121 0.50 -17.41 -1.36
CA ALA A 121 -0.64 -18.33 -1.39
C ALA A 121 -0.93 -18.99 -0.03
N ASP A 122 0.08 -19.12 0.83
CA ASP A 122 0.00 -19.88 2.07
C ASP A 122 -0.42 -19.05 3.29
N ARG A 123 -0.40 -17.71 3.19
CA ARG A 123 -0.75 -16.81 4.29
C ARG A 123 -1.07 -15.40 3.80
N GLY A 124 -1.77 -14.65 4.66
CA GLY A 124 -2.14 -13.27 4.40
C GLY A 124 -3.55 -13.15 3.81
N TYR A 125 -4.10 -11.94 3.87
CA TYR A 125 -5.34 -11.60 3.18
C TYR A 125 -5.20 -10.21 2.57
N TRP A 126 -5.79 -10.02 1.39
CA TRP A 126 -6.09 -8.69 0.85
C TRP A 126 -7.53 -8.35 1.23
N CYS A 127 -7.76 -7.19 1.87
CA CYS A 127 -9.07 -6.86 2.45
C CYS A 127 -9.35 -5.36 2.50
N MET A 128 -10.60 -4.98 2.26
CA MET A 128 -11.15 -3.65 2.52
C MET A 128 -12.08 -3.73 3.75
N PRO A 129 -11.57 -3.49 4.98
CA PRO A 129 -12.31 -3.75 6.22
C PRO A 129 -13.24 -2.61 6.65
N GLU A 130 -13.41 -1.56 5.84
CA GLU A 130 -14.09 -0.32 6.22
C GLU A 130 -15.53 -0.57 6.68
N LEU A 131 -16.24 -1.52 6.06
CA LEU A 131 -17.58 -1.92 6.47
C LEU A 131 -17.62 -2.45 7.90
N ASP A 132 -16.70 -3.36 8.25
CA ASP A 132 -16.61 -3.97 9.58
C ASP A 132 -16.20 -2.94 10.64
N LEU A 133 -15.44 -1.93 10.24
CA LEU A 133 -14.99 -0.83 11.10
C LEU A 133 -16.02 0.31 11.20
N GLY A 134 -17.12 0.27 10.45
CA GLY A 134 -18.10 1.36 10.37
C GLY A 134 -17.53 2.65 9.76
N LEU A 135 -16.46 2.54 8.96
CA LEU A 135 -15.82 3.66 8.29
C LEU A 135 -16.38 3.85 6.87
N PRO A 136 -16.50 5.10 6.40
CA PRO A 136 -16.88 5.35 5.02
C PRO A 136 -15.74 4.98 4.07
N VAL A 137 -16.09 4.44 2.90
CA VAL A 137 -15.14 4.34 1.79
C VAL A 137 -15.00 5.70 1.13
N ALA A 138 -13.82 6.31 1.24
CA ALA A 138 -13.54 7.60 0.65
C ALA A 138 -13.51 7.52 -0.89
N GLU A 139 -13.90 8.61 -1.56
CA GLU A 139 -13.94 8.70 -3.02
C GLU A 139 -12.59 8.34 -3.68
N ALA A 140 -11.48 8.83 -3.11
CA ALA A 140 -10.13 8.52 -3.60
C ALA A 140 -9.81 7.01 -3.58
N MET A 141 -10.29 6.29 -2.55
CA MET A 141 -10.12 4.84 -2.45
C MET A 141 -10.88 4.14 -3.57
N LEU A 142 -12.15 4.54 -3.77
CA LEU A 142 -13.00 3.96 -4.81
C LEU A 142 -12.44 4.24 -6.21
N HIS A 143 -11.95 5.44 -6.48
CA HIS A 143 -11.34 5.78 -7.77
C HIS A 143 -10.09 4.96 -8.06
N LEU A 144 -9.21 4.76 -7.08
CA LEU A 144 -8.05 3.90 -7.24
C LEU A 144 -8.46 2.46 -7.56
N LEU A 145 -9.42 1.91 -6.81
CA LEU A 145 -9.90 0.55 -7.04
C LEU A 145 -10.56 0.41 -8.42
N LEU A 146 -11.40 1.38 -8.83
CA LEU A 146 -12.05 1.38 -10.15
C LEU A 146 -11.06 1.45 -11.30
N ALA A 147 -9.90 2.07 -11.11
CA ALA A 147 -8.84 2.12 -12.12
C ALA A 147 -8.08 0.79 -12.26
N ARG A 148 -8.16 -0.11 -11.29
CA ARG A 148 -7.26 -1.28 -11.18
C ARG A 148 -7.99 -2.62 -11.13
N LEU A 149 -9.24 -2.67 -10.68
CA LEU A 149 -9.97 -3.91 -10.40
C LEU A 149 -11.32 -3.98 -11.12
N PRO A 150 -11.81 -5.21 -11.43
CA PRO A 150 -13.18 -5.40 -11.91
C PRO A 150 -14.22 -4.92 -10.90
N ARG A 151 -15.32 -4.32 -11.38
CA ARG A 151 -16.39 -3.78 -10.53
C ARG A 151 -17.01 -4.83 -9.59
N THR A 152 -17.08 -6.09 -10.02
CA THR A 152 -17.57 -7.21 -9.19
C THR A 152 -16.63 -7.51 -8.03
N THR A 153 -15.31 -7.48 -8.25
CA THR A 153 -14.30 -7.63 -7.19
C THR A 153 -14.40 -6.49 -6.19
N ILE A 154 -14.54 -5.25 -6.67
CA ILE A 154 -14.70 -4.06 -5.83
C ILE A 154 -15.96 -4.17 -4.96
N ALA A 155 -17.09 -4.55 -5.57
CA ALA A 155 -18.34 -4.74 -4.83
C ALA A 155 -18.21 -5.83 -3.76
N ARG A 156 -17.56 -6.97 -4.07
CA ARG A 156 -17.30 -8.03 -3.09
C ARG A 156 -16.39 -7.53 -1.96
N ALA A 157 -15.32 -6.81 -2.28
CA ALA A 157 -14.40 -6.27 -1.28
C ALA A 157 -15.11 -5.30 -0.33
N ILE A 158 -15.75 -4.26 -0.88
CA ILE A 158 -16.31 -3.15 -0.09
C ILE A 158 -17.61 -3.54 0.62
N ASN A 159 -18.53 -4.25 -0.06
CA ASN A 159 -19.86 -4.50 0.50
C ASN A 159 -19.91 -5.70 1.45
N THR A 160 -18.83 -6.47 1.55
CA THR A 160 -18.81 -7.68 2.40
C THR A 160 -17.59 -7.78 3.30
N GLY A 161 -16.60 -6.89 3.19
CA GLY A 161 -15.34 -7.01 3.93
C GLY A 161 -14.56 -8.27 3.56
N HIS A 162 -14.71 -8.75 2.32
CA HIS A 162 -14.17 -10.05 1.93
C HIS A 162 -12.65 -10.09 2.06
N ARG A 163 -12.14 -11.14 2.71
CA ARG A 163 -10.72 -11.42 2.88
C ARG A 163 -10.24 -12.34 1.77
N PHE A 164 -9.67 -11.77 0.72
CA PHE A 164 -9.14 -12.52 -0.42
C PHE A 164 -7.84 -13.22 -0.03
N THR A 165 -7.77 -14.53 -0.29
CA THR A 165 -6.55 -15.32 -0.13
C THR A 165 -5.59 -15.10 -1.31
N GLY A 166 -4.32 -15.50 -1.20
CA GLY A 166 -3.37 -15.37 -2.30
C GLY A 166 -3.81 -15.96 -3.65
N PRO A 167 -4.47 -17.15 -3.70
CA PRO A 167 -5.02 -17.66 -4.96
C PRO A 167 -6.22 -16.88 -5.52
N GLU A 168 -6.90 -16.06 -4.70
CA GLU A 168 -8.04 -15.23 -5.11
C GLU A 168 -7.65 -13.78 -5.44
N ALA A 169 -6.49 -13.33 -4.96
CA ALA A 169 -5.98 -11.96 -5.04
C ALA A 169 -5.03 -11.77 -6.24
#